data_AF-A0A2G5U6B8-F1
#
_entry.id   AF-A0A2G5U6B8-F1
#
_cell.length_a   1.000
_cell.length_b   1.000
_cell.length_c   1.000
_cell.angle_alpha   90.00
_cell.angle_beta   90.00
_cell.angle_gamma   90.00
#
_symmetry.space_group_name_H-M   'P 1'
#
loop_
_entity.id
_entity.type
_entity.pdbx_description
1 polymer ?
#
loop_
_entity_poly.entity_id
_entity_poly.type
_entity_poly.pdbx_seq_one_letter_code
_entity_poly.pdbx_strand_id
1 'polypeptide(L)'
;MIPRRSNWILILLNLSQIQSLLDASWWSTVAQLSTALAGHNVKPVCELPGLSPGQAQVCELFKDHMPAVSIGAQNAIQECQRQFTGHRWNCSTHYSTGMLGPIHKMATREAAFTYAILSAGVTHEIGRRCKQGLLTSCGCSDETKPKNVPTDWSWGGCGDNVEYGYKFSRDFIDIREKEHDPKRNHDNGRSLMNRRNNEAGRKILKRHRKPKCKCHGVSGACNMKTCWMQLPSMEQVGKILRNKYDKAIRVQINDRGNLQLLADETSKERKTRALPTDLVFMDDSPDYCRFDRHSGTLGTEGRVCKRGSSGAEGCDSLCCGRGYNTYTQEVKSKCNCKFEWCCKVVCQTCNNMTQVDICK
;
A
#
# COMPACT_ATOMS: atom_id res chain seq x y z
N MET A 1 -11.82 9.27 92.61
CA MET A 1 -13.19 8.99 92.11
C MET A 1 -13.12 7.83 91.11
N ILE A 2 -14.21 7.06 91.05
CA ILE A 2 -14.43 5.77 90.38
C ILE A 2 -14.38 5.87 88.81
N PRO A 3 -14.59 4.79 88.02
CA PRO A 3 -13.65 4.16 87.07
C PRO A 3 -14.04 4.39 85.59
N ARG A 4 -13.40 3.70 84.63
CA ARG A 4 -14.11 3.11 83.45
C ARG A 4 -13.30 2.04 82.73
N ARG A 5 -13.90 0.85 82.64
CA ARG A 5 -13.53 -0.30 81.81
C ARG A 5 -14.04 -0.12 80.37
N SER A 6 -13.35 -0.77 79.42
CA SER A 6 -13.85 -1.49 78.21
C SER A 6 -12.79 -1.41 77.10
N ASN A 7 -12.59 -2.37 76.21
CA ASN A 7 -12.93 -3.78 76.10
C ASN A 7 -12.04 -4.31 74.94
N TRP A 8 -11.56 -5.54 75.03
CA TRP A 8 -10.70 -6.18 74.02
C TRP A 8 -11.51 -6.75 72.85
N ILE A 9 -11.11 -6.49 71.60
CA ILE A 9 -11.42 -7.34 70.44
C ILE A 9 -10.17 -7.45 69.55
N LEU A 10 -9.63 -8.67 69.46
CA LEU A 10 -8.57 -9.11 68.56
C LEU A 10 -9.18 -9.47 67.20
N ILE A 11 -8.57 -9.01 66.10
CA ILE A 11 -8.76 -9.57 64.76
C ILE A 11 -7.37 -9.95 64.22
N LEU A 12 -7.15 -11.26 64.10
CA LEU A 12 -6.02 -11.90 63.43
C LEU A 12 -6.35 -12.06 61.95
N LEU A 13 -5.47 -11.62 61.04
CA LEU A 13 -5.42 -12.15 59.69
C LEU A 13 -3.96 -12.39 59.25
N ASN A 14 -3.78 -13.58 58.69
CA ASN A 14 -2.55 -14.35 58.49
C ASN A 14 -1.61 -13.80 57.40
N LEU A 15 -0.31 -13.90 57.69
CA LEU A 15 0.82 -13.82 56.76
C LEU A 15 1.33 -15.24 56.47
N SER A 16 1.16 -15.73 55.24
CA SER A 16 1.92 -16.82 54.59
C SER A 16 1.31 -16.98 53.17
N GLN A 17 1.97 -17.20 52.03
CA GLN A 17 3.28 -17.72 51.68
C GLN A 17 3.68 -17.12 50.30
N ILE A 18 4.94 -16.75 50.12
CA ILE A 18 5.57 -16.54 48.81
C ILE A 18 6.47 -17.74 48.57
N GLN A 19 6.16 -18.56 47.57
CA GLN A 19 7.13 -19.50 47.00
C GLN A 19 6.86 -19.73 45.50
N SER A 20 7.91 -19.44 44.75
CA SER A 20 8.29 -19.87 43.40
C SER A 20 7.56 -21.05 42.76
N LEU A 21 7.11 -20.83 41.52
CA LEU A 21 6.99 -21.86 40.48
C LEU A 21 7.56 -21.31 39.16
N LEU A 22 8.85 -21.54 38.94
CA LEU A 22 9.45 -21.63 37.61
C LEU A 22 9.38 -23.10 37.22
N ASP A 23 8.41 -23.46 36.39
CA ASP A 23 8.48 -24.58 35.44
C ASP A 23 7.15 -24.67 34.67
N ALA A 24 7.09 -24.04 33.49
CA ALA A 24 5.99 -24.23 32.55
C ALA A 24 6.43 -23.94 31.10
N SER A 25 7.14 -24.91 30.54
CA SER A 25 6.88 -25.48 29.22
C SER A 25 6.39 -24.54 28.09
N TRP A 26 7.29 -24.33 27.12
CA TRP A 26 7.25 -23.81 25.74
C TRP A 26 6.03 -24.03 24.80
N TRP A 27 4.91 -24.59 25.23
CA TRP A 27 3.69 -24.81 24.42
C TRP A 27 2.61 -23.74 24.64
N SER A 28 2.88 -22.74 25.49
CA SER A 28 1.88 -21.76 25.95
C SER A 28 1.79 -20.45 25.14
N THR A 29 2.60 -20.24 24.10
CA THR A 29 2.58 -18.97 23.33
C THR A 29 1.39 -18.81 22.39
N VAL A 30 0.72 -19.89 21.98
CA VAL A 30 -0.50 -19.81 21.14
C VAL A 30 -1.75 -19.50 22.00
N ALA A 31 -1.80 -20.03 23.23
CA ALA A 31 -2.91 -19.78 24.15
C ALA A 31 -2.87 -18.37 24.75
N GLN A 32 -1.67 -17.81 24.99
CA GLN A 32 -1.52 -16.45 25.53
C GLN A 32 -1.76 -15.33 24.50
N LEU A 33 -1.62 -15.60 23.19
CA LEU A 33 -2.09 -14.66 22.16
C LEU A 33 -3.62 -14.60 22.10
N SER A 34 -4.29 -15.71 22.43
CA SER A 34 -5.75 -15.79 22.40
C SER A 34 -6.40 -15.03 23.56
N THR A 35 -5.75 -14.99 24.74
CA THR A 35 -6.29 -14.30 25.92
C THR A 35 -5.99 -12.79 25.97
N ALA A 36 -4.96 -12.31 25.26
CA ALA A 36 -4.71 -10.87 25.09
C ALA A 36 -5.75 -10.16 24.18
N LEU A 37 -6.57 -10.94 23.44
CA LEU A 37 -7.62 -10.42 22.56
C LEU A 37 -9.03 -10.45 23.19
N ALA A 38 -9.17 -10.97 24.41
CA ALA A 38 -10.47 -11.14 25.08
C ALA A 38 -11.07 -9.84 25.66
N GLY A 39 -10.48 -8.67 25.40
CA GLY A 39 -10.92 -7.39 25.96
C GLY A 39 -11.10 -6.24 24.94
N HIS A 40 -10.76 -6.44 23.67
CA HIS A 40 -11.13 -5.48 22.63
C HIS A 40 -12.41 -5.96 21.97
N ASN A 41 -13.39 -5.06 21.80
CA ASN A 41 -14.48 -5.26 20.86
C ASN A 41 -13.87 -5.48 19.46
N VAL A 42 -13.53 -6.73 19.11
CA VAL A 42 -13.09 -7.09 17.78
C VAL A 42 -14.33 -6.98 16.91
N LYS A 43 -14.49 -5.82 16.27
CA LYS A 43 -15.51 -5.65 15.23
C LYS A 43 -15.35 -6.78 14.22
N PRO A 44 -16.45 -7.38 13.73
CA PRO A 44 -16.37 -8.35 12.66
C PRO A 44 -15.54 -7.79 11.51
N VAL A 45 -14.64 -8.61 10.95
CA VAL A 45 -13.69 -8.19 9.89
C VAL A 45 -14.40 -7.55 8.69
N CYS A 46 -15.68 -7.84 8.47
CA CYS A 46 -16.49 -7.33 7.37
C CYS A 46 -17.44 -6.18 7.74
N GLU A 47 -17.44 -5.74 9.00
CA GLU A 47 -18.12 -4.53 9.48
C GLU A 47 -17.15 -3.34 9.58
N LEU A 48 -16.04 -3.40 8.85
CA LEU A 48 -15.06 -2.32 8.80
C LEU A 48 -15.68 -1.07 8.17
N PRO A 49 -15.48 0.11 8.78
CA PRO A 49 -16.02 1.35 8.24
C PRO A 49 -15.50 1.60 6.81
N GLY A 50 -16.44 1.84 5.90
CA GLY A 50 -16.20 2.25 4.52
C GLY A 50 -16.18 1.12 3.47
N LEU A 51 -16.34 -0.15 3.88
CA LEU A 51 -16.77 -1.19 2.95
C LEU A 51 -18.15 -0.83 2.37
N SER A 52 -18.29 -0.93 1.06
CA SER A 52 -19.60 -0.88 0.40
C SER A 52 -20.40 -2.17 0.65
N PRO A 53 -21.73 -2.16 0.52
CA PRO A 53 -22.57 -3.34 0.71
C PRO A 53 -22.09 -4.58 -0.06
N GLY A 54 -21.72 -4.46 -1.34
CA GLY A 54 -21.20 -5.61 -2.09
C GLY A 54 -19.78 -6.01 -1.68
N GLN A 55 -18.94 -5.06 -1.26
CA GLN A 55 -17.64 -5.42 -0.68
C GLN A 55 -17.78 -6.18 0.63
N ALA A 56 -18.78 -5.85 1.46
CA ALA A 56 -19.08 -6.59 2.68
C ALA A 56 -19.51 -8.03 2.37
N GLN A 57 -20.33 -8.24 1.32
CA GLN A 57 -20.70 -9.58 0.87
C GLN A 57 -19.48 -10.39 0.39
N VAL A 58 -18.58 -9.80 -0.39
CA VAL A 58 -17.34 -10.47 -0.81
C VAL A 58 -16.44 -10.76 0.40
N CYS A 59 -16.36 -9.84 1.36
CA CYS A 59 -15.61 -10.04 2.59
C CYS A 59 -16.12 -11.24 3.39
N GLU A 60 -17.45 -11.40 3.52
CA GLU A 60 -18.05 -12.52 4.22
C GLU A 60 -17.68 -13.87 3.61
N LEU A 61 -17.55 -13.94 2.28
CA LEU A 61 -17.13 -15.13 1.55
C LEU A 61 -15.61 -15.40 1.65
N PHE A 62 -14.81 -14.34 1.75
CA PHE A 62 -13.34 -14.40 1.66
C PHE A 62 -12.66 -13.77 2.89
N LYS A 63 -13.12 -14.11 4.10
CA LYS A 63 -12.61 -13.53 5.35
C LYS A 63 -11.10 -13.68 5.52
N ASP A 64 -10.55 -14.83 5.12
CA ASP A 64 -9.11 -15.14 5.15
C ASP A 64 -8.28 -14.25 4.18
N HIS A 65 -8.92 -13.61 3.19
CA HIS A 65 -8.25 -12.72 2.25
C HIS A 65 -8.09 -11.29 2.79
N MET A 66 -8.92 -10.87 3.75
CA MET A 66 -8.95 -9.48 4.21
C MET A 66 -7.66 -8.96 4.84
N PRO A 67 -6.89 -9.76 5.61
CA PRO A 67 -5.55 -9.35 6.05
C PRO A 67 -4.61 -9.05 4.87
N ALA A 68 -4.71 -9.84 3.80
CA ALA A 68 -3.91 -9.65 2.59
C ALA A 68 -4.38 -8.41 1.80
N VAL A 69 -5.69 -8.14 1.75
CA VAL A 69 -6.22 -6.89 1.18
C VAL A 69 -5.65 -5.68 1.90
N SER A 70 -5.70 -5.69 3.24
CA SER A 70 -5.19 -4.59 4.07
C SER A 70 -3.70 -4.34 3.82
N ILE A 71 -2.87 -5.40 3.87
CA ILE A 71 -1.43 -5.29 3.65
C ILE A 71 -1.10 -4.88 2.21
N GLY A 72 -1.82 -5.40 1.21
CA GLY A 72 -1.66 -5.00 -0.18
C GLY A 72 -1.97 -3.52 -0.41
N ALA A 73 -3.02 -3.02 0.24
CA ALA A 73 -3.40 -1.61 0.19
C ALA A 73 -2.37 -0.71 0.91
N GLN A 74 -1.88 -1.11 2.08
CA GLN A 74 -0.84 -0.40 2.82
C GLN A 74 0.47 -0.30 2.01
N ASN A 75 0.94 -1.42 1.46
CA ASN A 75 2.14 -1.46 0.63
C ASN A 75 2.00 -0.56 -0.62
N ALA A 76 0.80 -0.51 -1.21
CA ALA A 76 0.53 0.36 -2.35
C ALA A 76 0.53 1.86 -1.99
N ILE A 77 0.01 2.24 -0.82
CA ILE A 77 0.09 3.65 -0.37
C ILE A 77 1.52 4.04 0.00
N GLN A 78 2.25 3.17 0.68
CA GLN A 78 3.66 3.42 0.98
C GLN A 78 4.44 3.66 -0.32
N GLU A 79 4.20 2.84 -1.34
CA GLU A 79 4.79 3.01 -2.66
C GLU A 79 4.32 4.30 -3.35
N CYS A 80 3.04 4.66 -3.23
CA CYS A 80 2.51 5.93 -3.73
C CYS A 80 3.22 7.13 -3.09
N GLN A 81 3.32 7.14 -1.76
CA GLN A 81 4.04 8.17 -1.02
C GLN A 81 5.51 8.24 -1.43
N ARG A 82 6.15 7.10 -1.68
CA ARG A 82 7.53 7.03 -2.17
C ARG A 82 7.68 7.66 -3.56
N GLN A 83 6.73 7.43 -4.47
CA GLN A 83 6.74 8.00 -5.83
C GLN A 83 6.47 9.51 -5.86
N PHE A 84 5.82 10.04 -4.82
CA PHE A 84 5.37 11.43 -4.76
C PHE A 84 5.98 12.23 -3.59
N THR A 85 6.99 11.70 -2.89
CA THR A 85 7.56 12.32 -1.67
C THR A 85 7.97 13.78 -1.87
N GLY A 86 8.58 14.09 -3.03
CA GLY A 86 9.01 15.45 -3.39
C GLY A 86 7.93 16.33 -4.01
N HIS A 87 6.73 15.83 -4.30
CA HIS A 87 5.70 16.58 -5.04
C HIS A 87 4.76 17.30 -4.09
N ARG A 88 4.12 18.40 -4.54
CA ARG A 88 3.12 19.15 -3.76
C ARG A 88 1.99 18.25 -3.26
N TRP A 89 1.47 17.38 -4.12
CA TRP A 89 0.71 16.21 -3.69
C TRP A 89 1.66 15.04 -3.44
N ASN A 90 1.72 14.54 -2.21
CA ASN A 90 2.64 13.49 -1.78
C ASN A 90 1.94 12.16 -1.45
N CYS A 91 0.72 11.97 -1.92
CA CYS A 91 -0.12 10.81 -1.61
C CYS A 91 -0.44 10.63 -0.11
N SER A 92 -0.36 11.69 0.68
CA SER A 92 -0.92 11.73 2.03
C SER A 92 -2.45 11.87 1.95
N THR A 93 -3.17 11.01 2.67
CA THR A 93 -4.63 11.10 2.81
C THR A 93 -4.98 11.58 4.21
N HIS A 94 -5.97 12.47 4.32
CA HIS A 94 -6.42 13.06 5.60
C HIS A 94 -7.07 12.04 6.55
N TYR A 95 -7.45 10.86 6.04
CA TYR A 95 -8.14 9.81 6.80
C TYR A 95 -7.19 8.62 7.02
N SER A 96 -6.71 8.48 8.25
CA SER A 96 -5.86 7.38 8.72
C SER A 96 -6.66 6.15 9.18
N THR A 97 -7.99 6.15 9.02
CA THR A 97 -8.88 5.06 9.45
C THR A 97 -9.30 4.19 8.28
N GLY A 98 -8.87 2.93 8.29
CA GLY A 98 -9.47 1.81 7.53
C GLY A 98 -9.73 2.11 6.06
N MET A 99 -8.70 1.94 5.23
CA MET A 99 -8.69 2.40 3.84
C MET A 99 -9.51 1.53 2.88
N LEU A 100 -10.82 1.51 3.11
CA LEU A 100 -11.84 0.88 2.28
C LEU A 100 -12.91 1.96 2.18
N GLY A 101 -12.93 2.77 1.11
CA GLY A 101 -13.82 3.95 0.99
C GLY A 101 -13.43 4.81 -0.22
N PRO A 102 -14.30 5.69 -0.76
CA PRO A 102 -13.96 6.52 -1.92
C PRO A 102 -12.68 7.32 -1.64
N ILE A 103 -11.62 7.06 -2.41
CA ILE A 103 -10.26 7.50 -2.03
C ILE A 103 -10.05 8.97 -2.40
N HIS A 104 -10.63 9.41 -3.51
CA HIS A 104 -10.50 10.75 -4.05
C HIS A 104 -11.86 11.29 -4.44
N LYS A 105 -12.19 12.53 -4.06
CA LYS A 105 -13.45 13.18 -4.45
C LYS A 105 -13.45 13.60 -5.92
N MET A 106 -12.31 14.08 -6.41
CA MET A 106 -12.10 14.55 -7.78
C MET A 106 -11.50 13.44 -8.66
N ALA A 107 -11.78 13.49 -9.95
CA ALA A 107 -11.29 12.55 -10.96
C ALA A 107 -9.97 13.04 -11.61
N THR A 108 -8.98 13.38 -10.78
CA THR A 108 -7.69 13.95 -11.23
C THR A 108 -6.67 12.88 -11.65
N ARG A 109 -5.51 13.32 -12.16
CA ARG A 109 -4.39 12.41 -12.46
C ARG A 109 -3.91 11.66 -11.23
N GLU A 110 -3.87 12.33 -10.08
CA GLU A 110 -3.46 11.77 -8.79
C GLU A 110 -4.42 10.66 -8.36
N ALA A 111 -5.72 10.89 -8.55
CA ALA A 111 -6.74 9.87 -8.33
C ALA A 111 -6.50 8.65 -9.22
N ALA A 112 -6.29 8.87 -10.52
CA ALA A 112 -6.01 7.79 -11.47
C ALA A 112 -4.83 6.91 -11.06
N PHE A 113 -3.72 7.52 -10.60
CA PHE A 113 -2.58 6.78 -10.07
C PHE A 113 -2.94 5.99 -8.81
N THR A 114 -3.64 6.61 -7.85
CA THR A 114 -4.01 5.95 -6.58
C THR A 114 -4.91 4.73 -6.81
N TYR A 115 -5.94 4.83 -7.66
CA TYR A 115 -6.79 3.69 -8.00
C TYR A 115 -5.99 2.54 -8.64
N ALA A 116 -5.08 2.87 -9.56
CA ALA A 116 -4.24 1.88 -10.22
C ALA A 116 -3.25 1.19 -9.26
N ILE A 117 -2.51 1.95 -8.43
CA ILE A 117 -1.53 1.36 -7.50
C ILE A 117 -2.20 0.53 -6.41
N LEU A 118 -3.38 0.93 -5.94
CA LEU A 118 -4.14 0.16 -4.94
C LEU A 118 -4.67 -1.15 -5.48
N SER A 119 -5.25 -1.14 -6.69
CA SER A 119 -5.71 -2.39 -7.30
C SER A 119 -4.53 -3.31 -7.64
N ALA A 120 -3.39 -2.74 -8.04
CA ALA A 120 -2.15 -3.50 -8.18
C ALA A 120 -1.67 -4.06 -6.84
N GLY A 121 -1.65 -3.27 -5.76
CA GLY A 121 -1.21 -3.70 -4.43
C GLY A 121 -1.99 -4.90 -3.90
N VAL A 122 -3.32 -4.85 -3.98
CA VAL A 122 -4.19 -5.97 -3.58
C VAL A 122 -3.95 -7.19 -4.47
N THR A 123 -3.90 -7.02 -5.78
CA THR A 123 -3.59 -8.13 -6.71
C THR A 123 -2.24 -8.78 -6.41
N HIS A 124 -1.22 -7.95 -6.13
CA HIS A 124 0.13 -8.38 -5.85
C HIS A 124 0.21 -9.19 -4.56
N GLU A 125 -0.38 -8.68 -3.47
CA GLU A 125 -0.35 -9.35 -2.16
C GLU A 125 -1.14 -10.66 -2.18
N ILE A 126 -2.35 -10.67 -2.74
CA ILE A 126 -3.16 -11.90 -2.85
C ILE A 126 -2.41 -12.97 -3.65
N GLY A 127 -1.87 -12.62 -4.82
CA GLY A 127 -1.14 -13.58 -5.66
C GLY A 127 0.11 -14.16 -4.99
N ARG A 128 0.81 -13.36 -4.18
CA ARG A 128 1.95 -13.80 -3.35
C ARG A 128 1.52 -14.74 -2.23
N ARG A 129 0.40 -14.46 -1.56
CA ARG A 129 -0.08 -15.31 -0.46
C ARG A 129 -0.62 -16.64 -0.92
N CYS A 130 -1.24 -16.71 -2.10
CA CYS A 130 -1.60 -17.97 -2.74
C CYS A 130 -0.37 -18.87 -2.94
N LYS A 131 0.74 -18.32 -3.45
CA LYS A 131 2.02 -19.03 -3.57
C LYS A 131 2.55 -19.53 -2.23
N GLN A 132 2.33 -18.79 -1.15
CA GLN A 132 2.81 -19.14 0.18
C GLN A 132 1.89 -20.17 0.90
N GLY A 133 0.75 -20.54 0.31
CA GLY A 133 -0.25 -21.40 0.96
C GLY A 133 -0.94 -20.73 2.15
N LEU A 134 -0.97 -19.39 2.20
CA LEU A 134 -1.58 -18.62 3.29
C LEU A 134 -3.07 -18.33 3.09
N LEU A 135 -3.63 -18.72 1.94
CA LEU A 135 -5.05 -18.55 1.61
C LEU A 135 -5.62 -19.90 1.24
N THR A 136 -6.81 -20.21 1.75
CA THR A 136 -7.42 -21.55 1.60
C THR A 136 -7.96 -21.79 0.18
N SER A 137 -8.35 -20.72 -0.51
CA SER A 137 -9.06 -20.78 -1.80
C SER A 137 -8.13 -20.80 -3.02
N CYS A 138 -6.81 -20.75 -2.83
CA CYS A 138 -5.85 -20.71 -3.93
C CYS A 138 -4.50 -21.35 -3.57
N GLY A 139 -3.79 -21.81 -4.59
CA GLY A 139 -2.42 -22.31 -4.47
C GLY A 139 -1.45 -21.60 -5.40
N CYS A 140 -0.34 -22.27 -5.70
CA CYS A 140 0.65 -21.84 -6.68
C CYS A 140 0.02 -21.52 -8.04
N SER A 141 0.72 -20.72 -8.84
CA SER A 141 0.31 -20.49 -10.23
C SER A 141 0.48 -21.75 -11.08
N ASP A 142 -0.58 -22.14 -11.80
CA ASP A 142 -0.57 -23.19 -12.82
C ASP A 142 -0.14 -22.67 -14.21
N GLU A 143 0.55 -21.52 -14.27
CA GLU A 143 0.95 -20.90 -15.52
C GLU A 143 2.03 -21.73 -16.24
N THR A 144 1.72 -22.14 -17.47
CA THR A 144 2.64 -22.87 -18.34
C THR A 144 3.85 -22.03 -18.72
N LYS A 145 4.97 -22.70 -19.00
CA LYS A 145 6.19 -22.08 -19.52
C LYS A 145 5.88 -21.12 -20.69
N PRO A 146 6.21 -19.82 -20.58
CA PRO A 146 6.00 -18.88 -21.67
C PRO A 146 6.83 -19.26 -22.90
N LYS A 147 6.28 -19.06 -24.09
CA LYS A 147 6.93 -19.42 -25.38
C LYS A 147 8.27 -18.72 -25.62
N ASN A 148 8.47 -17.56 -25.02
CA ASN A 148 9.69 -16.75 -25.13
C ASN A 148 10.78 -17.16 -24.13
N VAL A 149 10.55 -18.20 -23.31
CA VAL A 149 11.55 -18.72 -22.37
C VAL A 149 12.32 -19.87 -23.05
N PRO A 150 13.67 -19.88 -22.97
CA PRO A 150 14.49 -20.91 -23.58
C PRO A 150 14.08 -22.33 -23.20
N THR A 151 14.13 -23.26 -24.16
CA THR A 151 13.66 -24.65 -24.00
C THR A 151 14.44 -25.44 -22.96
N ASP A 152 15.73 -25.14 -22.81
CA ASP A 152 16.67 -25.72 -21.84
C ASP A 152 16.36 -25.35 -20.38
N TRP A 153 15.51 -24.35 -20.13
CA TRP A 153 15.12 -24.00 -18.76
C TRP A 153 14.04 -24.94 -18.25
N SER A 154 14.32 -25.63 -17.15
CA SER A 154 13.31 -26.41 -16.43
C SER A 154 12.25 -25.48 -15.86
N TRP A 155 10.98 -25.80 -16.13
CA TRP A 155 9.84 -25.04 -15.64
C TRP A 155 9.19 -25.77 -14.48
N GLY A 156 9.00 -25.07 -13.36
CA GLY A 156 8.40 -25.68 -12.18
C GLY A 156 8.62 -24.86 -10.92
N GLY A 157 8.27 -25.45 -9.79
CA GLY A 157 8.22 -24.75 -8.50
C GLY A 157 6.92 -23.96 -8.33
N CYS A 158 6.88 -23.11 -7.30
CA CYS A 158 5.67 -22.38 -6.94
C CYS A 158 5.78 -20.90 -7.33
N GLY A 159 5.11 -20.52 -8.43
CA GLY A 159 5.02 -19.14 -8.92
C GLY A 159 3.91 -18.33 -8.24
N ASP A 160 4.01 -17.00 -8.29
CA ASP A 160 2.97 -16.10 -7.75
C ASP A 160 1.67 -16.25 -8.55
N ASN A 161 0.52 -16.45 -7.90
CA ASN A 161 -0.76 -16.68 -8.56
C ASN A 161 -1.44 -15.37 -8.96
N VAL A 162 -0.87 -14.70 -9.97
CA VAL A 162 -1.32 -13.39 -10.46
C VAL A 162 -2.75 -13.44 -11.00
N GLU A 163 -3.16 -14.56 -11.61
CA GLU A 163 -4.49 -14.68 -12.20
C GLU A 163 -5.58 -14.73 -11.12
N TYR A 164 -5.35 -15.47 -10.03
CA TYR A 164 -6.25 -15.47 -8.89
C TYR A 164 -6.32 -14.08 -8.24
N GLY A 165 -5.17 -13.47 -7.93
CA GLY A 165 -5.12 -12.13 -7.35
C GLY A 165 -5.80 -11.07 -8.22
N TYR A 166 -5.67 -11.19 -9.54
CA TYR A 166 -6.32 -10.29 -10.51
C TYR A 166 -7.85 -10.41 -10.41
N LYS A 167 -8.37 -11.64 -10.42
CA LYS A 167 -9.83 -11.90 -10.35
C LYS A 167 -10.40 -11.42 -9.02
N PHE A 168 -9.77 -11.79 -7.91
CA PHE A 168 -10.17 -11.34 -6.58
C PHE A 168 -10.17 -9.81 -6.47
N SER A 169 -9.09 -9.15 -6.89
CA SER A 169 -9.00 -7.69 -6.83
C SER A 169 -10.06 -7.00 -7.69
N ARG A 170 -10.36 -7.53 -8.88
CA ARG A 170 -11.45 -7.04 -9.73
C ARG A 170 -12.80 -7.17 -9.04
N ASP A 171 -13.08 -8.34 -8.48
CA ASP A 171 -14.39 -8.63 -7.91
C ASP A 171 -14.61 -7.91 -6.57
N PHE A 172 -13.54 -7.68 -5.79
CA PHE A 172 -13.60 -6.94 -4.54
C PHE A 172 -13.50 -5.41 -4.69
N ILE A 173 -12.59 -4.88 -5.52
CA ILE A 173 -12.39 -3.42 -5.62
C ILE A 173 -13.42 -2.78 -6.54
N ASP A 174 -13.75 -3.41 -7.68
CA ASP A 174 -14.61 -2.77 -8.67
C ASP A 174 -16.10 -2.85 -8.32
N ILE A 175 -16.51 -3.69 -7.36
CA ILE A 175 -17.93 -3.86 -7.00
C ILE A 175 -18.54 -2.55 -6.49
N ARG A 176 -17.80 -1.79 -5.66
CA ARG A 176 -18.22 -0.47 -5.20
C ARG A 176 -18.51 0.49 -6.35
N GLU A 177 -17.65 0.47 -7.37
CA GLU A 177 -17.79 1.34 -8.54
C GLU A 177 -18.93 0.89 -9.48
N LYS A 178 -19.54 -0.28 -9.23
CA LYS A 178 -20.72 -0.79 -9.95
C LYS A 178 -22.02 -0.60 -9.17
N GLU A 179 -21.95 -0.47 -7.85
CA GLU A 179 -23.12 -0.30 -6.97
C GLU A 179 -23.76 1.08 -7.07
N HIS A 180 -23.00 2.11 -7.49
CA HIS A 180 -23.51 3.47 -7.60
C HIS A 180 -24.46 3.63 -8.81
N ASP A 181 -25.62 4.26 -8.60
CA ASP A 181 -26.65 4.46 -9.64
C ASP A 181 -26.12 5.38 -10.77
N PRO A 182 -26.07 4.91 -12.04
CA PRO A 182 -25.59 5.69 -13.17
C PRO A 182 -26.45 6.92 -13.54
N LYS A 183 -27.63 7.11 -12.92
CA LYS A 183 -28.59 8.18 -13.27
C LYS A 183 -28.21 9.59 -12.80
N ARG A 184 -27.14 9.77 -12.02
CA ARG A 184 -26.62 11.11 -11.65
C ARG A 184 -25.44 11.50 -12.54
N ASN A 185 -25.70 12.44 -13.44
CA ASN A 185 -24.76 13.07 -14.36
C ASN A 185 -23.50 13.57 -13.58
N HIS A 186 -22.30 13.32 -14.11
CA HIS A 186 -20.95 13.40 -13.51
C HIS A 186 -20.45 12.16 -12.74
N ASP A 187 -21.22 11.57 -11.82
CA ASP A 187 -20.72 10.45 -10.98
C ASP A 187 -20.49 9.15 -11.78
N ASN A 188 -21.33 8.87 -12.79
CA ASN A 188 -21.17 7.71 -13.66
C ASN A 188 -19.81 7.72 -14.40
N GLY A 189 -19.37 8.91 -14.85
CA GLY A 189 -18.09 9.03 -15.54
C GLY A 189 -16.89 8.71 -14.65
N ARG A 190 -16.95 9.17 -13.41
CA ARG A 190 -15.92 8.89 -12.40
C ARG A 190 -15.83 7.41 -12.07
N SER A 191 -16.95 6.71 -11.90
CA SER A 191 -16.93 5.25 -11.65
C SER A 191 -16.32 4.47 -12.82
N LEU A 192 -16.61 4.86 -14.07
CA LEU A 192 -15.96 4.28 -15.25
C LEU A 192 -14.46 4.57 -15.29
N MET A 193 -14.06 5.79 -14.96
CA MET A 193 -12.65 6.18 -14.85
C MET A 193 -11.91 5.35 -13.79
N ASN A 194 -12.48 5.22 -12.59
CA ASN A 194 -11.93 4.44 -11.49
C ASN A 194 -11.70 2.99 -11.91
N ARG A 195 -12.72 2.34 -12.50
CA ARG A 195 -12.63 0.96 -13.01
C ARG A 195 -11.56 0.81 -14.10
N ARG A 196 -11.44 1.79 -15.00
CA ARG A 196 -10.41 1.80 -16.04
C ARG A 196 -9.01 1.85 -15.43
N ASN A 197 -8.79 2.67 -14.41
CA ASN A 197 -7.50 2.82 -13.74
C ASN A 197 -7.17 1.62 -12.85
N ASN A 198 -8.14 1.08 -12.10
CA ASN A 198 -7.98 -0.18 -11.37
C ASN A 198 -7.49 -1.28 -12.32
N GLU A 199 -8.14 -1.41 -13.47
CA GLU A 199 -7.79 -2.39 -14.49
C GLU A 199 -6.39 -2.18 -15.06
N ALA A 200 -5.98 -0.94 -15.30
CA ALA A 200 -4.62 -0.62 -15.74
C ALA A 200 -3.57 -1.10 -14.73
N GLY A 201 -3.80 -0.88 -13.42
CA GLY A 201 -2.95 -1.38 -12.35
C GLY A 201 -2.79 -2.90 -12.35
N ARG A 202 -3.92 -3.63 -12.44
CA ARG A 202 -3.90 -5.10 -12.50
C ARG A 202 -3.20 -5.63 -13.76
N LYS A 203 -3.43 -5.01 -14.91
CA LYS A 203 -2.77 -5.39 -16.17
C LYS A 203 -1.27 -5.14 -16.16
N ILE A 204 -0.79 -4.12 -15.45
CA ILE A 204 0.65 -3.87 -15.32
C ILE A 204 1.35 -5.05 -14.67
N LEU A 205 0.80 -5.62 -13.60
CA LEU A 205 1.35 -6.82 -12.97
C LEU A 205 1.38 -8.02 -13.92
N LYS A 206 0.25 -8.27 -14.60
CA LYS A 206 0.13 -9.37 -15.58
C LYS A 206 1.11 -9.24 -16.74
N ARG A 207 1.43 -8.02 -17.18
CA ARG A 207 2.38 -7.77 -18.29
C ARG A 207 3.86 -7.77 -17.87
N HIS A 208 4.16 -7.39 -16.64
CA HIS A 208 5.54 -7.19 -16.17
C HIS A 208 6.03 -8.28 -15.22
N ARG A 209 5.23 -9.31 -14.94
CA ARG A 209 5.72 -10.55 -14.33
C ARG A 209 6.77 -11.19 -15.23
N LYS A 210 7.81 -11.75 -14.62
CA LYS A 210 8.94 -12.35 -15.34
C LYS A 210 9.30 -13.70 -14.74
N PRO A 211 9.92 -14.60 -15.52
CA PRO A 211 10.52 -15.81 -14.98
C PRO A 211 11.60 -15.46 -13.96
N LYS A 212 11.54 -16.05 -12.76
CA LYS A 212 12.65 -16.11 -11.81
C LYS A 212 13.12 -17.54 -11.70
N CYS A 213 14.44 -17.73 -11.69
CA CYS A 213 15.07 -19.04 -11.63
C CYS A 213 15.83 -19.23 -10.32
N LYS A 214 15.91 -20.47 -9.85
CA LYS A 214 16.83 -20.92 -8.81
C LYS A 214 17.78 -21.95 -9.40
N CYS A 215 19.07 -21.80 -9.11
CA CYS A 215 20.11 -22.71 -9.55
C CYS A 215 20.32 -23.82 -8.52
N HIS A 216 20.55 -25.03 -9.00
CA HIS A 216 20.66 -26.25 -8.18
C HIS A 216 21.86 -27.12 -8.58
N GLY A 217 22.83 -26.58 -9.31
CA GLY A 217 24.06 -27.28 -9.66
C GLY A 217 24.98 -27.47 -8.45
N VAL A 218 25.91 -28.41 -8.58
CA VAL A 218 26.94 -28.70 -7.58
C VAL A 218 27.66 -27.40 -7.19
N SER A 219 27.84 -27.18 -5.89
CA SER A 219 28.47 -25.96 -5.34
C SER A 219 27.80 -24.64 -5.75
N GLY A 220 26.51 -24.65 -6.10
CA GLY A 220 25.78 -23.45 -6.50
C GLY A 220 25.90 -23.09 -7.98
N ALA A 221 26.46 -23.98 -8.81
CA ALA A 221 26.49 -23.80 -10.26
C ALA A 221 25.08 -23.67 -10.87
N CYS A 222 24.95 -22.91 -11.96
CA CYS A 222 23.70 -22.66 -12.68
C CYS A 222 23.54 -23.51 -13.96
N ASN A 223 24.28 -24.61 -14.09
CA ASN A 223 24.12 -25.59 -15.18
C ASN A 223 22.75 -26.29 -15.14
N MET A 224 22.13 -26.38 -13.97
CA MET A 224 20.74 -26.80 -13.78
C MET A 224 19.99 -25.73 -13.01
N LYS A 225 18.84 -25.29 -13.54
CA LYS A 225 17.99 -24.30 -12.91
C LYS A 225 16.52 -24.58 -13.14
N THR A 226 15.71 -24.26 -12.16
CA THR A 226 14.25 -24.35 -12.23
C THR A 226 13.66 -22.95 -12.13
N CYS A 227 12.75 -22.61 -13.03
CA CYS A 227 12.16 -21.28 -13.13
C CYS A 227 10.64 -21.31 -12.98
N TRP A 228 10.08 -20.23 -12.43
CA TRP A 228 8.64 -19.98 -12.28
C TRP A 228 8.32 -18.51 -12.58
N MET A 229 7.06 -18.20 -12.85
CA MET A 229 6.63 -16.80 -12.97
C MET A 229 6.62 -16.10 -11.61
N GLN A 230 7.19 -14.89 -11.58
CA GLN A 230 7.21 -14.04 -10.39
C GLN A 230 6.66 -12.66 -10.72
N LEU A 231 5.88 -12.12 -9.78
CA LEU A 231 5.44 -10.73 -9.79
C LEU A 231 6.63 -9.76 -9.69
N PRO A 232 6.58 -8.60 -10.37
CA PRO A 232 7.55 -7.52 -10.16
C PRO A 232 7.47 -6.99 -8.73
N SER A 233 8.52 -6.33 -8.24
CA SER A 233 8.45 -5.64 -6.95
C SER A 233 7.47 -4.47 -7.02
N MET A 234 6.85 -4.11 -5.88
CA MET A 234 5.99 -2.93 -5.83
C MET A 234 6.73 -1.64 -6.22
N GLU A 235 8.04 -1.55 -5.94
CA GLU A 235 8.88 -0.45 -6.41
C GLU A 235 8.91 -0.34 -7.95
N GLN A 236 9.06 -1.47 -8.65
CA GLN A 236 9.02 -1.51 -10.12
C GLN A 236 7.63 -1.13 -10.64
N VAL A 237 6.58 -1.63 -9.99
CA VAL A 237 5.18 -1.32 -10.35
C VAL A 237 4.91 0.18 -10.19
N GLY A 238 5.32 0.78 -9.08
CA GLY A 238 5.17 2.21 -8.85
C GLY A 238 5.94 3.05 -9.86
N LYS A 239 7.16 2.65 -10.24
CA LYS A 239 7.93 3.35 -11.31
C LYS A 239 7.21 3.28 -12.66
N ILE A 240 6.66 2.12 -13.02
CA ILE A 240 5.89 1.96 -14.27
C ILE A 240 4.63 2.82 -14.24
N LEU A 241 3.88 2.78 -13.13
CA LEU A 241 2.67 3.58 -12.95
C LEU A 241 2.98 5.08 -12.94
N ARG A 242 4.14 5.49 -12.41
CA ARG A 242 4.57 6.88 -12.40
C ARG A 242 4.78 7.41 -13.82
N ASN A 243 5.46 6.63 -14.66
CA ASN A 243 5.61 6.95 -16.08
C ASN A 243 4.24 6.99 -16.82
N LYS A 244 3.27 6.19 -16.38
CA LYS A 244 1.90 6.23 -16.92
C LYS A 244 1.11 7.44 -16.41
N TYR A 245 1.36 7.90 -15.20
CA TYR A 245 0.77 9.10 -14.62
C TYR A 245 1.22 10.36 -15.36
N ASP A 246 2.52 10.50 -15.64
CA ASP A 246 3.05 11.67 -16.36
C ASP A 246 2.49 11.78 -17.79
N LYS A 247 2.01 10.65 -18.34
CA LYS A 247 1.41 10.52 -19.69
C LYS A 247 -0.08 10.15 -19.65
N ALA A 248 -0.75 10.40 -18.51
CA ALA A 248 -2.16 10.09 -18.34
C ALA A 248 -3.01 10.90 -19.33
N ILE A 249 -4.12 10.32 -19.78
CA ILE A 249 -4.92 10.87 -20.87
C ILE A 249 -6.22 11.46 -20.30
N ARG A 250 -6.56 12.69 -20.69
CA ARG A 250 -7.83 13.31 -20.30
C ARG A 250 -8.99 12.64 -21.06
N VAL A 251 -10.08 12.35 -20.37
CA VAL A 251 -11.28 11.73 -20.93
C VAL A 251 -12.54 12.46 -20.50
N GLN A 252 -13.60 12.31 -21.28
CA GLN A 252 -14.94 12.77 -20.97
C GLN A 252 -15.96 11.67 -21.24
N ILE A 253 -17.20 11.87 -20.79
CA ILE A 253 -18.31 10.97 -21.13
C ILE A 253 -18.98 11.46 -22.41
N ASN A 254 -19.14 10.55 -23.37
CA ASN A 254 -19.92 10.82 -24.58
C ASN A 254 -21.43 10.65 -24.33
N ASP A 255 -22.25 11.04 -25.31
CA ASP A 255 -23.72 10.94 -25.24
C ASP A 255 -24.24 9.51 -24.97
N ARG A 256 -23.41 8.49 -25.25
CA ARG A 256 -23.70 7.07 -25.00
C ARG A 256 -23.26 6.60 -23.61
N GLY A 257 -22.78 7.48 -22.74
CA GLY A 257 -22.32 7.14 -21.40
C GLY A 257 -20.95 6.46 -21.34
N ASN A 258 -20.17 6.46 -22.42
CA ASN A 258 -18.85 5.82 -22.48
C ASN A 258 -17.71 6.83 -22.39
N LEU A 259 -16.55 6.39 -21.87
CA LEU A 259 -15.34 7.21 -21.84
C LEU A 259 -14.82 7.45 -23.27
N GLN A 260 -14.63 8.72 -23.60
CA GLN A 260 -14.04 9.20 -24.85
C GLN A 260 -12.76 9.99 -24.54
N LEU A 261 -11.71 9.75 -25.31
CA LEU A 261 -10.45 10.50 -25.18
C LEU A 261 -10.65 11.94 -25.64
N LEU A 262 -10.16 12.88 -24.85
CA LEU A 262 -10.03 14.27 -25.28
C LEU A 262 -8.69 14.42 -26.00
N ALA A 263 -8.72 15.01 -27.20
CA ALA A 263 -7.50 15.35 -27.91
C ALA A 263 -6.75 16.41 -27.09
N ASP A 264 -5.50 16.10 -26.72
CA ASP A 264 -4.63 17.09 -26.11
C ASP A 264 -3.98 17.90 -27.23
N GLU A 265 -4.51 19.11 -27.45
CA GLU A 265 -4.02 20.10 -28.43
C GLU A 265 -2.53 20.43 -28.23
N THR A 266 -1.99 20.22 -27.02
CA THR A 266 -0.57 20.50 -26.72
C THR A 266 0.37 19.33 -27.05
N SER A 267 -0.18 18.12 -27.28
CA SER A 267 0.63 16.93 -27.54
C SER A 267 0.92 16.78 -29.04
N LYS A 268 2.21 16.76 -29.41
CA LYS A 268 2.65 16.52 -30.81
C LYS A 268 2.26 15.13 -31.33
N GLU A 269 1.97 14.18 -30.44
CA GLU A 269 1.50 12.84 -30.79
C GLU A 269 0.00 12.70 -30.44
N ARG A 270 -0.88 12.89 -31.43
CA ARG A 270 -2.30 12.55 -31.28
C ARG A 270 -2.45 11.04 -31.04
N LYS A 271 -2.63 10.63 -29.78
CA LYS A 271 -3.01 9.25 -29.45
C LYS A 271 -4.45 9.01 -29.87
N THR A 272 -4.64 8.26 -30.96
CA THR A 272 -5.96 7.83 -31.43
C THR A 272 -6.59 6.78 -30.53
N ARG A 273 -5.80 6.10 -29.68
CA ARG A 273 -6.27 5.05 -28.78
C ARG A 273 -5.45 4.95 -27.49
N ALA A 274 -6.14 4.82 -26.35
CA ALA A 274 -5.53 4.54 -25.07
C ALA A 274 -5.31 3.03 -24.89
N LEU A 275 -4.10 2.64 -24.50
CA LEU A 275 -3.79 1.25 -24.18
C LEU A 275 -4.52 0.83 -22.90
N PRO A 276 -4.83 -0.46 -22.72
CA PRO A 276 -5.44 -0.96 -21.49
C PRO A 276 -4.66 -0.71 -20.19
N THR A 277 -3.40 -0.28 -20.29
CA THR A 277 -2.50 0.06 -19.17
C THR A 277 -2.26 1.56 -19.04
N ASP A 278 -2.89 2.38 -19.88
CA ASP A 278 -2.80 3.83 -19.77
C ASP A 278 -3.79 4.31 -18.71
N LEU A 279 -3.34 5.27 -17.91
CA LEU A 279 -4.17 5.94 -16.91
C LEU A 279 -4.99 7.04 -17.57
N VAL A 280 -6.21 7.22 -17.07
CA VAL A 280 -7.16 8.23 -17.57
C VAL A 280 -7.67 9.10 -16.43
N PHE A 281 -7.94 10.37 -16.71
CA PHE A 281 -8.46 11.33 -15.74
C PHE A 281 -9.48 12.25 -16.40
N MET A 282 -10.34 12.90 -15.62
CA MET A 282 -11.40 13.79 -16.12
C MET A 282 -11.21 15.23 -15.67
N ASP A 283 -10.82 15.42 -14.40
CA ASP A 283 -10.75 16.72 -13.75
C ASP A 283 -9.32 17.26 -13.72
N ASP A 284 -9.18 18.58 -13.76
CA ASP A 284 -7.91 19.24 -13.51
C ASP A 284 -7.49 19.09 -12.04
N SER A 285 -6.18 18.90 -11.83
CA SER A 285 -5.61 18.81 -10.49
C SER A 285 -5.77 20.14 -9.76
N PRO A 286 -6.22 20.16 -8.50
CA PRO A 286 -6.39 21.38 -7.71
C PRO A 286 -5.04 22.00 -7.34
N ASP A 287 -5.08 23.20 -6.78
CA ASP A 287 -3.88 23.80 -6.19
C ASP A 287 -3.50 23.09 -4.87
N TYR A 288 -2.50 22.21 -4.94
CA TYR A 288 -1.95 21.52 -3.79
C TYR A 288 -1.08 22.40 -2.87
N CYS A 289 -0.82 23.66 -3.22
CA CYS A 289 0.01 24.54 -2.41
C CYS A 289 -0.62 24.89 -1.07
N ARG A 290 -1.94 25.11 -1.05
CA ARG A 290 -2.70 25.57 0.13
C ARG A 290 -3.60 24.47 0.65
N PHE A 291 -3.87 24.51 1.96
CA PHE A 291 -4.88 23.66 2.56
C PHE A 291 -6.26 24.09 2.09
N ASP A 292 -7.04 23.15 1.56
CA ASP A 292 -8.44 23.34 1.26
C ASP A 292 -9.21 22.03 1.52
N ARG A 293 -10.14 22.10 2.48
CA ARG A 293 -10.97 20.96 2.89
C ARG A 293 -11.95 20.53 1.79
N HIS A 294 -12.35 21.44 0.90
CA HIS A 294 -13.32 21.13 -0.15
C HIS A 294 -12.68 20.26 -1.23
N SER A 295 -11.56 20.72 -1.81
CA SER A 295 -10.75 19.96 -2.76
C SER A 295 -9.97 18.80 -2.11
N GLY A 296 -9.79 18.82 -0.79
CA GLY A 296 -9.09 17.78 -0.04
C GLY A 296 -7.58 17.91 -0.06
N THR A 297 -7.05 19.12 -0.30
CA THR A 297 -5.63 19.41 -0.30
C THR A 297 -5.13 19.69 1.11
N LEU A 298 -3.95 19.17 1.45
CA LEU A 298 -3.32 19.38 2.76
C LEU A 298 -2.44 20.63 2.82
N GLY A 299 -2.10 21.19 1.66
CA GLY A 299 -1.09 22.24 1.55
C GLY A 299 0.34 21.72 1.64
N THR A 300 1.27 22.65 1.51
CA THR A 300 2.73 22.39 1.48
C THR A 300 3.49 23.03 2.63
N GLU A 301 2.79 23.80 3.48
CA GLU A 301 3.34 24.38 4.70
C GLU A 301 3.89 23.29 5.63
N GLY A 302 5.03 23.56 6.26
CA GLY A 302 5.68 22.61 7.18
C GLY A 302 6.38 21.43 6.50
N ARG A 303 6.41 21.37 5.16
CA ARG A 303 7.10 20.29 4.43
C ARG A 303 8.58 20.59 4.24
N VAL A 304 9.39 19.54 4.37
CA VAL A 304 10.82 19.60 4.07
C VAL A 304 11.05 19.71 2.57
N CYS A 305 11.84 20.70 2.15
CA CYS A 305 12.25 20.93 0.77
C CYS A 305 13.78 20.85 0.63
N LYS A 306 14.27 20.77 -0.62
CA LYS A 306 15.70 20.81 -0.93
C LYS A 306 16.08 22.13 -1.57
N ARG A 307 16.86 22.95 -0.87
CA ARG A 307 17.41 24.18 -1.42
C ARG A 307 18.32 23.89 -2.63
N GLY A 308 18.15 24.67 -3.70
CA GLY A 308 18.95 24.57 -4.93
C GLY A 308 18.59 23.40 -5.86
N SER A 309 17.63 22.54 -5.51
CA SER A 309 17.10 21.57 -6.46
C SER A 309 16.07 22.23 -7.39
N SER A 310 16.18 21.97 -8.69
CA SER A 310 15.17 22.35 -9.70
C SER A 310 14.03 21.33 -9.83
N GLY A 311 14.12 20.20 -9.11
CA GLY A 311 13.11 19.16 -9.10
C GLY A 311 11.84 19.53 -8.33
N ALA A 312 10.87 18.61 -8.30
CA ALA A 312 9.61 18.81 -7.58
C ALA A 312 9.84 19.09 -6.08
N GLU A 313 10.87 18.46 -5.50
CA GLU A 313 11.30 18.60 -4.11
C GLU A 313 12.07 19.90 -3.81
N GLY A 314 12.39 20.68 -4.85
CA GLY A 314 13.02 21.98 -4.73
C GLY A 314 12.16 22.96 -3.95
N CYS A 315 12.77 23.80 -3.11
CA CYS A 315 12.03 24.77 -2.30
C CYS A 315 11.20 25.76 -3.15
N ASP A 316 11.67 26.12 -4.34
CA ASP A 316 10.94 27.01 -5.26
C ASP A 316 9.65 26.35 -5.79
N SER A 317 9.71 25.05 -6.08
CA SER A 317 8.56 24.27 -6.53
C SER A 317 7.62 23.93 -5.37
N LEU A 318 8.17 23.37 -4.29
CA LEU A 318 7.39 22.78 -3.20
C LEU A 318 6.75 23.83 -2.30
N CYS A 319 7.44 24.94 -2.03
CA CYS A 319 6.94 26.00 -1.13
C CYS A 319 6.08 27.04 -1.86
N CYS A 320 5.87 26.89 -3.17
CA CYS A 320 4.98 27.71 -3.98
C CYS A 320 5.23 29.23 -3.84
N GLY A 321 6.50 29.64 -3.80
CA GLY A 321 6.90 31.04 -3.68
C GLY A 321 6.74 31.67 -2.30
N ARG A 322 6.24 30.95 -1.28
CA ARG A 322 6.13 31.47 0.11
C ARG A 322 7.49 31.58 0.82
N GLY A 323 8.53 30.96 0.26
CA GLY A 323 9.84 30.80 0.90
C GLY A 323 9.87 29.65 1.91
N TYR A 324 10.99 29.53 2.62
CA TYR A 324 11.24 28.46 3.58
C TYR A 324 12.07 28.99 4.76
N ASN A 325 12.03 28.28 5.89
CA ASN A 325 12.87 28.49 7.05
C ASN A 325 13.96 27.40 7.07
N THR A 326 15.20 27.78 7.34
CA THR A 326 16.32 26.85 7.47
C THR A 326 16.61 26.59 8.94
N TYR A 327 16.62 25.32 9.34
CA TYR A 327 16.95 24.86 10.67
C TYR A 327 18.18 23.96 10.64
N THR A 328 19.00 23.99 11.68
CA THR A 328 20.08 23.01 11.85
C THR A 328 19.60 21.93 12.80
N GLN A 329 19.59 20.68 12.34
CA GLN A 329 19.18 19.52 13.13
C GLN A 329 20.33 18.54 13.29
N GLU A 330 20.54 18.04 14.50
CA GLU A 330 21.45 16.93 14.76
C GLU A 330 20.79 15.62 14.28
N VAL A 331 21.38 15.00 13.26
CA VAL A 331 20.96 13.71 12.73
C VAL A 331 21.95 12.65 13.16
N LYS A 332 21.44 11.67 13.92
CA LYS A 332 22.21 10.50 14.33
C LYS A 332 22.20 9.47 13.21
N SER A 333 23.37 9.07 12.74
CA SER A 333 23.54 8.07 11.69
C SER A 333 24.50 6.97 12.13
N LYS A 334 24.36 5.78 11.55
CA LYS A 334 25.34 4.69 11.74
C LYS A 334 26.52 4.95 10.82
N CYS A 335 27.71 4.97 11.40
CA CYS A 335 28.96 5.28 10.71
C CYS A 335 30.06 4.31 11.17
N ASN A 336 31.18 4.30 10.44
CA ASN A 336 32.37 3.50 10.78
C ASN A 336 32.04 2.04 11.09
N CYS A 337 31.12 1.46 10.30
CA CYS A 337 30.66 0.10 10.50
C CYS A 337 31.77 -0.89 10.18
N LYS A 338 32.08 -1.76 11.15
CA LYS A 338 33.05 -2.87 10.99
C LYS A 338 32.31 -4.19 11.11
N PHE A 339 32.70 -5.15 10.28
CA PHE A 339 32.25 -6.52 10.40
C PHE A 339 33.15 -7.26 11.39
N GLU A 340 32.58 -7.72 12.49
CA GLU A 340 33.24 -8.62 13.41
C GLU A 340 33.10 -10.05 12.88
N TRP A 341 34.21 -10.78 12.83
CA TRP A 341 34.25 -12.16 12.35
C TRP A 341 33.57 -13.11 13.36
N CYS A 342 32.24 -13.05 13.36
CA CYS A 342 31.25 -13.91 13.99
C CYS A 342 29.82 -13.43 13.63
N CYS A 343 29.67 -12.86 12.42
CA CYS A 343 28.41 -12.45 11.79
C CYS A 343 27.74 -11.18 12.34
N LYS A 344 28.49 -10.28 12.98
CA LYS A 344 27.94 -9.03 13.51
C LYS A 344 28.53 -7.82 12.80
N VAL A 345 27.67 -6.90 12.39
CA VAL A 345 28.09 -5.55 11.97
C VAL A 345 27.97 -4.64 13.18
N VAL A 346 29.10 -4.09 13.64
CA VAL A 346 29.14 -3.11 14.73
C VAL A 346 29.44 -1.75 14.13
N CYS A 347 28.50 -0.82 14.32
CA CYS A 347 28.62 0.56 13.88
C CYS A 347 28.67 1.50 15.07
N GLN A 348 29.46 2.55 14.94
CA GLN A 348 29.40 3.70 15.85
C GLN A 348 28.17 4.55 15.50
N THR A 349 27.69 5.32 16.47
CA THR A 349 26.68 6.36 16.23
C THR A 349 27.41 7.68 16.02
N CYS A 350 27.32 8.22 14.81
CA CYS A 350 27.84 9.56 14.49
C CYS A 350 26.70 10.57 14.56
N ASN A 351 27.00 11.72 15.15
CA ASN A 351 26.09 12.86 15.16
C ASN A 351 26.57 13.84 14.09
N ASN A 352 25.72 14.08 13.08
CA ASN A 352 26.00 15.05 12.04
C ASN A 352 25.01 16.20 12.15
N MET A 353 25.49 17.43 12.05
CA MET A 353 24.63 18.60 11.95
C MET A 353 24.22 18.77 10.48
N THR A 354 22.94 18.61 10.19
CA THR A 354 22.39 18.80 8.83
C THR A 354 21.42 19.96 8.81
N GLN A 355 21.49 20.75 7.74
CA GLN A 355 20.51 21.79 7.47
C GLN A 355 19.24 21.18 6.88
N VAL A 356 18.09 21.59 7.40
CA VAL A 356 16.77 21.18 6.96
C VAL A 356 15.97 22.43 6.62
N ASP A 357 15.51 22.51 5.38
CA ASP A 357 14.70 23.61 4.87
C ASP A 357 13.22 23.22 4.93
N ILE A 358 12.39 24.05 5.57
CA ILE A 358 10.96 23.77 5.79
C ILE A 358 10.13 24.90 5.17
N CYS A 359 9.18 24.55 4.31
CA CYS A 359 8.29 25.51 3.67
C CYS A 359 7.47 26.31 4.69
N LYS A 360 7.36 27.62 4.43
CA LYS A 360 6.49 28.53 5.18
C LYS A 360 5.01 28.37 4.85
#